data_AF-A0A3N4SII7-F1
#
_entry.id   AF-A0A3N4SII7-F1
#
_cell.length_a   1.000
_cell.length_b   1.000
_cell.length_c   1.000
_cell.angle_alpha   90.00
_cell.angle_beta   90.00
_cell.angle_gamma   90.00
#
_symmetry.space_group_name_H-M   'P 1'
#
loop_
_entity.id
_entity.type
_entity.pdbx_description
1 polymer ?
#
loop_
_entity_poly.entity_id
_entity_poly.type
_entity_poly.pdbx_seq_one_letter_code
_entity_poly.pdbx_strand_id
1 'polypeptide(L)'
;MGTPERTPERAAAPGSAPQTPRSPQALHAPRARRIADRLSVQFRVPVEPQFEPVGRRWTLRWYDGPTVDAVRCALARLFPDGAADALAVRRDVTTRALALAAIRETRAGAMHRSVGSWGQRYHLEQLLAGQEHPDRPAGPREAAMLERLLAAATPESARGPVSPDLSRAFDLVARDGVAWLLPEHRLAGPADRDALALTPLEYLTCRYATGVHRTAWESALAVLPVRTAVAAVHGDPQPDPDAARAALALLPVLRAQLSAELDAIGERLAAAAGSPAGAPAAAAAVEPLLEPPVDALAEPLAEPLADPLTEPLTEAPAAAR
;
A
#
# COMPACT_ATOMS: atom_id res chain seq x y z
N MET A 1 -26.41 19.02 95.09
CA MET A 1 -27.09 18.88 93.78
C MET A 1 -27.55 20.25 93.36
N GLY A 2 -26.83 20.88 92.43
CA GLY A 2 -27.16 22.18 91.86
C GLY A 2 -26.60 22.23 90.44
N THR A 3 -27.50 22.25 89.46
CA THR A 3 -27.22 22.33 88.02
C THR A 3 -26.76 23.74 87.63
N PRO A 4 -25.71 23.90 86.82
CA PRO A 4 -25.35 25.21 86.26
C PRO A 4 -26.11 25.51 84.97
N GLU A 5 -26.39 26.80 84.80
CA GLU A 5 -27.10 27.45 83.71
C GLU A 5 -26.46 27.25 82.32
N ARG A 6 -27.31 27.14 81.30
CA ARG A 6 -26.96 27.10 79.88
C ARG A 6 -27.14 28.51 79.28
N THR A 7 -26.03 29.11 78.86
CA THR A 7 -25.97 30.34 78.05
C THR A 7 -26.37 30.06 76.60
N PRO A 8 -27.17 30.92 75.92
CA PRO A 8 -27.56 30.70 74.53
C PRO A 8 -26.43 31.04 73.55
N GLU A 9 -26.17 30.09 72.66
CA GLU A 9 -25.18 30.14 71.58
C GLU A 9 -25.67 31.01 70.43
N ARG A 10 -24.84 32.00 70.07
CA ARG A 10 -25.10 33.05 69.09
C ARG A 10 -24.87 32.50 67.68
N ALA A 11 -25.93 32.45 66.87
CA ALA A 11 -25.87 32.02 65.47
C ALA A 11 -24.90 32.88 64.63
N ALA A 12 -23.86 32.25 64.09
CA ALA A 12 -22.93 32.83 63.14
C ALA A 12 -23.47 32.68 61.70
N ALA A 13 -23.42 33.78 60.94
CA ALA A 13 -23.82 33.83 59.54
C ALA A 13 -22.93 32.95 58.64
N PRO A 14 -23.44 32.40 57.52
CA PRO A 14 -22.67 31.57 56.61
C PRO A 14 -21.61 32.40 55.88
N GLY A 15 -20.34 32.16 56.24
CA GLY A 15 -19.18 32.71 55.54
C GLY A 15 -19.11 32.19 54.10
N SER A 16 -18.98 33.12 53.16
CA SER A 16 -18.75 32.84 51.74
C SER A 16 -17.51 31.97 51.56
N ALA A 17 -17.70 30.77 51.03
CA ALA A 17 -16.60 29.86 50.69
C ALA A 17 -15.68 30.51 49.63
N PRO A 18 -14.35 30.36 49.75
CA PRO A 18 -13.41 30.86 48.76
C PRO A 18 -13.65 30.16 47.42
N GLN A 19 -14.01 30.93 46.40
CA GLN A 19 -14.11 30.45 45.03
C GLN A 19 -12.71 30.08 44.56
N THR A 20 -12.40 28.78 44.53
CA THR A 20 -11.21 28.27 43.86
C THR A 20 -11.23 28.75 42.41
N PRO A 21 -10.17 29.37 41.89
CA PRO A 21 -10.14 29.85 40.52
C PRO A 21 -10.39 28.67 39.59
N ARG A 22 -11.49 28.72 38.82
CA ARG A 22 -11.82 27.70 37.83
C ARG A 22 -10.65 27.62 36.84
N SER A 23 -9.95 26.49 36.84
CA SER A 23 -8.85 26.25 35.91
C SER A 23 -9.33 26.49 34.48
N PRO A 24 -8.58 27.22 33.63
CA PRO A 24 -8.95 27.50 32.24
C PRO A 24 -9.31 26.24 31.43
N GLN A 25 -8.81 25.07 31.85
CA GLN A 25 -9.19 23.75 31.37
C GLN A 25 -10.71 23.48 31.35
N ALA A 26 -11.44 23.89 32.39
CA ALA A 26 -12.87 23.60 32.54
C ALA A 26 -13.75 24.43 31.60
N LEU A 27 -13.29 25.64 31.20
CA LEU A 27 -14.06 26.54 30.35
C LEU A 27 -14.01 26.13 28.88
N HIS A 28 -12.94 25.45 28.44
CA HIS A 28 -12.76 25.06 27.04
C HIS A 28 -13.30 23.67 26.69
N ALA A 29 -13.52 22.79 27.69
CA ALA A 29 -14.00 21.42 27.45
C ALA A 29 -15.34 21.33 26.69
N PRO A 30 -16.41 22.07 27.09
CA PRO A 30 -17.70 22.01 26.37
C PRO A 30 -17.60 22.58 24.95
N ARG A 31 -16.72 23.56 24.72
CA ARG A 31 -16.48 24.13 23.40
C ARG A 31 -15.78 23.13 22.49
N ALA A 32 -14.69 22.52 22.95
CA ALA A 32 -13.96 21.51 22.20
C ALA A 32 -14.86 20.34 21.80
N ARG A 33 -15.73 19.88 22.72
CA ARG A 33 -16.72 18.82 22.42
C ARG A 33 -17.72 19.23 21.35
N ARG A 34 -18.33 20.42 21.43
CA ARG A 34 -19.25 20.90 20.38
C ARG A 34 -18.60 20.99 19.00
N ILE A 35 -17.33 21.42 18.95
CA ILE A 35 -16.55 21.46 17.70
C ILE A 35 -16.33 20.03 17.17
N ALA A 36 -15.90 19.12 18.04
CA ALA A 36 -15.66 17.73 17.70
C ALA A 36 -16.94 17.03 17.17
N ASP A 37 -18.09 17.24 17.81
CA ASP A 37 -19.38 16.69 17.38
C ASP A 37 -19.75 17.18 15.97
N ARG A 38 -19.57 18.49 15.70
CA ARG A 38 -19.88 19.08 14.39
C ARG A 38 -18.99 18.53 13.28
N LEU A 39 -17.69 18.39 13.56
CA LEU A 39 -16.75 17.75 12.62
C LEU A 39 -17.09 16.27 12.41
N SER A 40 -17.50 15.58 13.49
CA SER A 40 -17.87 14.17 13.40
C SER A 40 -19.05 13.95 12.47
N VAL A 41 -20.07 14.81 12.55
CA VAL A 41 -21.22 14.80 11.64
C VAL A 41 -20.79 15.13 10.21
N GLN A 42 -19.96 16.16 10.01
CA GLN A 42 -19.52 16.59 8.69
C GLN A 42 -18.73 15.51 7.95
N PHE A 43 -17.76 14.89 8.61
CA PHE A 43 -16.85 13.92 8.00
C PHE A 43 -17.31 12.47 8.14
N ARG A 44 -18.36 12.22 8.93
CA ARG A 44 -18.87 10.87 9.26
C ARG A 44 -17.78 9.98 9.87
N VAL A 45 -16.92 10.57 10.70
CA VAL A 45 -15.84 9.89 11.44
C VAL A 45 -15.85 10.43 12.87
N PRO A 46 -15.72 9.59 13.91
CA PRO A 46 -15.66 10.09 15.28
C PRO A 46 -14.43 10.96 15.50
N VAL A 47 -14.66 12.20 15.93
CA VAL A 47 -13.61 13.13 16.36
C VAL A 47 -13.73 13.30 17.87
N GLU A 48 -12.63 13.05 18.58
CA GLU A 48 -12.58 13.08 20.03
C GLU A 48 -11.71 14.25 20.52
N PRO A 49 -12.23 15.12 21.40
CA PRO A 49 -11.40 16.14 22.03
C PRO A 49 -10.61 15.51 23.19
N GLN A 50 -9.28 15.59 23.13
CA GLN A 50 -8.40 15.17 24.20
C GLN A 50 -7.60 16.36 24.75
N PHE A 51 -7.54 16.50 26.07
CA PHE A 51 -6.68 17.50 26.69
C PHE A 51 -5.26 16.95 26.82
N GLU A 52 -4.28 17.68 26.29
CA GLU A 52 -2.85 17.35 26.37
C GLU A 52 -2.22 18.12 27.54
N PRO A 53 -1.83 17.45 28.65
CA PRO A 53 -1.35 18.13 29.85
C PRO A 53 -0.05 18.92 29.64
N VAL A 54 0.87 18.36 28.84
CA VAL A 54 2.20 18.94 28.59
C VAL A 54 2.10 20.26 27.83
N GLY A 55 1.23 20.33 26.81
CA GLY A 55 0.99 21.55 26.03
C GLY A 55 -0.12 22.44 26.59
N ARG A 56 -0.81 22.01 27.66
CA ARG A 56 -2.01 22.65 28.23
C ARG A 56 -3.05 23.05 27.17
N ARG A 57 -3.20 22.23 26.13
CA ARG A 57 -4.06 22.52 24.97
C ARG A 57 -5.02 21.37 24.69
N TRP A 58 -6.13 21.68 24.05
CA TRP A 58 -7.06 20.69 23.54
C TRP A 58 -6.64 20.25 22.13
N THR A 59 -6.63 18.94 21.90
CA THR A 59 -6.33 18.32 20.61
C THR A 59 -7.56 17.58 20.13
N LEU A 60 -8.01 17.88 18.92
CA LEU A 60 -9.03 17.09 18.23
C LEU A 60 -8.34 15.90 17.57
N ARG A 61 -8.66 14.68 18.02
CA ARG A 61 -8.11 13.43 17.51
C ARG A 61 -9.15 12.66 16.73
N TRP A 62 -8.75 12.05 15.62
CA TRP A 62 -9.57 11.11 14.89
C TRP A 62 -8.69 10.03 14.25
N TYR A 63 -9.31 8.92 13.90
CA TYR A 63 -8.65 7.78 13.27
C TYR A 63 -8.99 7.72 11.80
N ASP A 64 -7.97 7.55 10.96
CA ASP A 64 -8.08 7.51 9.50
C ASP A 64 -8.87 8.72 8.97
N GLY A 65 -9.83 8.55 8.06
CA GLY A 65 -10.75 9.64 7.73
C GLY A 65 -10.16 10.79 6.91
N PRO A 66 -10.66 12.04 7.04
CA PRO A 66 -10.16 13.19 6.30
C PRO A 66 -8.71 13.53 6.66
N THR A 67 -8.00 14.22 5.77
CA THR A 67 -6.65 14.72 6.05
C THR A 67 -6.68 15.83 7.11
N VAL A 68 -5.52 16.09 7.73
CA VAL A 68 -5.38 17.19 8.69
C VAL A 68 -5.73 18.52 8.05
N ASP A 69 -5.31 18.75 6.81
CA ASP A 69 -5.59 19.98 6.07
C ASP A 69 -7.08 20.14 5.76
N ALA A 70 -7.77 19.06 5.39
CA ALA A 70 -9.22 19.07 5.19
C ALA A 70 -9.97 19.47 6.48
N VAL A 71 -9.55 18.94 7.64
CA VAL A 71 -10.13 19.30 8.94
C VAL A 71 -9.81 20.75 9.30
N ARG A 72 -8.58 21.23 9.09
CA ARG A 72 -8.21 22.64 9.32
C ARG A 72 -9.03 23.59 8.45
N CYS A 73 -9.20 23.29 7.18
CA CYS A 73 -10.06 24.04 6.26
C CYS A 73 -11.52 24.05 6.73
N ALA A 74 -12.03 22.91 7.21
CA ALA A 74 -13.39 22.84 7.77
C ALA A 74 -13.54 23.68 9.06
N LEU A 75 -12.55 23.63 9.95
CA LEU A 75 -12.52 24.45 11.16
C LEU A 75 -12.57 25.94 10.84
N ALA A 76 -11.74 26.41 9.90
CA ALA A 76 -11.72 27.81 9.48
C ALA A 76 -13.08 28.27 8.90
N ARG A 77 -13.75 27.41 8.13
CA ARG A 77 -15.08 27.72 7.55
C ARG A 77 -16.21 27.70 8.58
N LEU A 78 -16.21 26.73 9.48
CA LEU A 78 -17.28 26.55 10.46
C LEU A 78 -17.19 27.51 11.65
N PHE A 79 -15.99 28.01 11.93
CA PHE A 79 -15.69 28.81 13.11
C PHE A 79 -14.77 30.00 12.77
N PRO A 80 -15.25 30.97 11.98
CA PRO A 80 -14.45 32.08 11.46
C PRO A 80 -13.91 33.02 12.56
N ASP A 81 -14.51 33.02 13.76
CA ASP A 81 -14.13 33.90 14.88
C ASP A 81 -12.80 33.50 15.56
N GLY A 82 -11.94 32.71 14.91
CA GLY A 82 -10.68 32.18 15.47
C GLY A 82 -10.88 31.19 16.63
N ALA A 83 -12.12 30.77 16.87
CA ALA A 83 -12.52 29.87 17.95
C ALA A 83 -11.76 28.54 17.98
N ALA A 84 -11.33 28.09 16.80
CA ALA A 84 -10.65 26.82 16.58
C ALA A 84 -9.12 26.94 16.58
N ASP A 85 -8.56 28.16 16.55
CA ASP A 85 -7.12 28.39 16.43
C ASP A 85 -6.34 27.91 17.67
N ALA A 86 -7.02 27.88 18.82
CA ALA A 86 -6.49 27.34 20.07
C ALA A 86 -6.49 25.80 20.14
N LEU A 87 -7.12 25.11 19.17
CA LEU A 87 -7.19 23.65 19.13
C LEU A 87 -6.08 23.09 18.26
N ALA A 88 -5.32 22.15 18.82
CA ALA A 88 -4.49 21.27 18.00
C ALA A 88 -5.39 20.26 17.27
N VAL A 89 -4.92 19.76 16.13
CA VAL A 89 -5.56 18.69 15.36
C VAL A 89 -4.54 17.59 15.14
N ARG A 90 -4.95 16.35 15.31
CA ARG A 90 -4.09 15.18 15.11
C ARG A 90 -4.90 14.05 14.50
N ARG A 91 -4.38 13.50 13.43
CA ARG A 91 -4.89 12.28 12.81
C ARG A 91 -3.99 11.13 13.21
N ASP A 92 -4.58 10.05 13.70
CA ASP A 92 -3.88 8.80 13.93
C ASP A 92 -4.30 7.79 12.85
N VAL A 93 -3.36 6.98 12.39
CA VAL A 93 -3.60 5.97 11.35
C VAL A 93 -3.78 4.61 12.01
N THR A 94 -4.82 3.87 11.62
CA THR A 94 -5.08 2.55 12.21
C THR A 94 -4.17 1.48 11.64
N THR A 95 -4.04 0.36 12.37
CA THR A 95 -3.39 -0.88 11.88
C THR A 95 -3.97 -1.31 10.54
N ARG A 96 -5.29 -1.17 10.35
CA ARG A 96 -5.99 -1.52 9.11
C ARG A 96 -5.50 -0.68 7.93
N ALA A 97 -5.45 0.64 8.08
CA ALA A 97 -4.97 1.53 7.03
C ALA A 97 -3.49 1.29 6.70
N LEU A 98 -2.64 1.04 7.71
CA LEU A 98 -1.23 0.71 7.50
C LEU A 98 -1.04 -0.64 6.81
N ALA A 99 -1.79 -1.68 7.19
CA ALA A 99 -1.74 -2.98 6.54
C ALA A 99 -2.22 -2.90 5.07
N LEU A 100 -3.27 -2.11 4.82
CA LEU A 100 -3.77 -1.85 3.46
C LEU A 100 -2.73 -1.11 2.61
N ALA A 101 -2.06 -0.10 3.17
CA ALA A 101 -0.97 0.59 2.50
C ALA A 101 0.20 -0.35 2.20
N ALA A 102 0.56 -1.25 3.13
CA ALA A 102 1.59 -2.27 2.88
C ALA A 102 1.23 -3.19 1.70
N ILE A 103 -0.02 -3.63 1.58
CA ILE A 103 -0.47 -4.40 0.40
C ILE A 103 -0.27 -3.60 -0.89
N ARG A 104 -0.64 -2.31 -0.90
CA ARG A 104 -0.54 -1.44 -2.07
C ARG A 104 0.91 -1.16 -2.47
N GLU A 105 1.76 -0.81 -1.50
CA GLU A 105 3.18 -0.51 -1.75
C GLU A 105 3.97 -1.74 -2.19
N THR A 106 3.66 -2.92 -1.64
CA THR A 106 4.26 -4.18 -2.11
C THR A 106 3.82 -4.49 -3.54
N ARG A 107 2.54 -4.25 -3.86
CA ARG A 107 2.04 -4.38 -5.24
C ARG A 107 2.67 -3.39 -6.23
N ALA A 108 3.00 -2.19 -5.76
CA ALA A 108 3.71 -1.19 -6.55
C ALA A 108 5.21 -1.50 -6.69
N GLY A 109 5.73 -2.50 -5.99
CA GLY A 109 7.16 -2.83 -5.96
C GLY A 109 8.00 -1.85 -5.12
N ALA A 110 7.37 -0.97 -4.36
CA ALA A 110 8.04 0.04 -3.53
C ALA A 110 8.43 -0.49 -2.14
N MET A 111 7.74 -1.53 -1.65
CA MET A 111 8.07 -2.12 -0.36
C MET A 111 9.30 -3.04 -0.47
N HIS A 112 10.44 -2.58 0.05
CA HIS A 112 11.66 -3.38 0.09
C HIS A 112 11.64 -4.37 1.27
N ARG A 113 12.10 -5.61 1.01
CA ARG A 113 12.18 -6.69 2.01
C ARG A 113 13.10 -6.40 3.21
N SER A 114 13.87 -5.31 3.17
CA SER A 114 15.03 -5.09 4.06
C SER A 114 14.91 -3.89 5.01
N VAL A 115 13.78 -3.18 5.02
CA VAL A 115 13.59 -2.08 5.98
C VAL A 115 12.94 -2.67 7.24
N GLY A 116 13.58 -2.52 8.40
CA GLY A 116 12.98 -2.95 9.68
C GLY A 116 11.59 -2.33 9.89
N SER A 117 10.73 -3.00 10.67
CA SER A 117 9.31 -2.66 10.84
C SER A 117 9.05 -1.19 11.20
N TRP A 118 9.97 -0.54 11.92
CA TRP A 118 9.89 0.88 12.26
C TRP A 118 10.03 1.83 11.06
N GLY A 119 10.97 1.55 10.16
CA GLY A 119 11.17 2.38 8.96
C GLY A 119 10.01 2.23 7.98
N GLN A 120 9.46 1.02 7.85
CA GLN A 120 8.27 0.75 7.06
C GLN A 120 7.05 1.52 7.59
N ARG A 121 6.81 1.46 8.92
CA ARG A 121 5.72 2.20 9.54
C ARG A 121 5.78 3.69 9.22
N TYR A 122 6.93 4.32 9.46
CA TYR A 122 7.10 5.76 9.23
C TYR A 122 6.87 6.12 7.76
N HIS A 123 7.42 5.32 6.84
CA HIS A 123 7.21 5.51 5.41
C HIS A 123 5.72 5.46 5.03
N LEU A 124 4.99 4.45 5.51
CA LEU A 124 3.56 4.31 5.24
C LEU A 124 2.74 5.44 5.89
N GLU A 125 3.08 5.86 7.11
CA GLU A 125 2.42 7.01 7.75
C GLU A 125 2.59 8.31 6.93
N GLN A 126 3.77 8.52 6.34
CA GLN A 126 4.02 9.66 5.44
C GLN A 126 3.22 9.59 4.15
N LEU A 127 3.15 8.41 3.52
CA LEU A 127 2.32 8.20 2.32
C LEU A 127 0.84 8.47 2.60
N LEU A 128 0.35 8.01 3.75
CA LEU A 128 -1.07 8.13 4.13
C LEU A 128 -1.45 9.52 4.64
N ALA A 129 -0.48 10.38 4.97
CA ALA A 129 -0.74 11.72 5.51
C ALA A 129 -1.63 12.57 4.58
N GLY A 130 -1.40 12.49 3.28
CA GLY A 130 -2.16 13.20 2.25
C GLY A 130 -3.41 12.49 1.73
N GLN A 131 -3.65 11.24 2.14
CA GLN A 131 -4.76 10.44 1.63
C GLN A 131 -6.01 10.57 2.51
N GLU A 132 -7.16 10.81 1.91
CA GLU A 132 -8.46 10.70 2.58
C GLU A 132 -8.90 9.24 2.70
N HIS A 133 -9.42 8.87 3.87
CA HIS A 133 -9.97 7.54 4.18
C HIS A 133 -9.05 6.36 3.78
N PRO A 134 -7.80 6.32 4.30
CA PRO A 134 -6.77 5.37 3.90
C PRO A 134 -7.09 3.93 4.31
N ASP A 135 -8.03 3.74 5.23
CA ASP A 135 -8.57 2.46 5.66
C ASP A 135 -9.54 1.82 4.64
N ARG A 136 -9.98 2.59 3.64
CA ARG A 136 -10.95 2.12 2.65
C ARG A 136 -10.28 1.37 1.49
N PRO A 137 -10.65 0.10 1.29
CA PRO A 137 -10.20 -0.64 0.12
C PRO A 137 -10.86 -0.09 -1.16
N ALA A 138 -10.15 -0.16 -2.28
CA ALA A 138 -10.60 0.29 -3.60
C ALA A 138 -11.65 -0.66 -4.21
N GLY A 139 -11.73 -1.90 -3.71
CA GLY A 139 -12.69 -2.89 -4.19
C GLY A 139 -12.78 -4.13 -3.29
N PRO A 140 -13.72 -5.06 -3.61
CA PRO A 140 -14.00 -6.22 -2.76
C PRO A 140 -12.80 -7.17 -2.64
N ARG A 141 -11.96 -7.29 -3.69
CA ARG A 141 -10.76 -8.13 -3.66
C ARG A 141 -9.71 -7.61 -2.69
N GLU A 142 -9.42 -6.31 -2.75
CA GLU A 142 -8.48 -5.67 -1.83
C GLU A 142 -8.99 -5.73 -0.38
N ALA A 143 -10.30 -5.58 -0.18
CA ALA A 143 -10.93 -5.77 1.13
C ALA A 143 -10.71 -7.18 1.67
N ALA A 144 -10.95 -8.21 0.85
CA ALA A 144 -10.79 -9.61 1.26
C ALA A 144 -9.31 -9.97 1.52
N MET A 145 -8.37 -9.45 0.72
CA MET A 145 -6.93 -9.59 0.97
C MET A 145 -6.52 -8.96 2.30
N LEU A 146 -7.03 -7.76 2.60
CA LEU A 146 -6.79 -7.08 3.86
C LEU A 146 -7.34 -7.87 5.06
N GLU A 147 -8.58 -8.38 4.99
CA GLU A 147 -9.13 -9.22 6.05
C GLU A 147 -8.29 -10.47 6.30
N ARG A 148 -7.82 -11.13 5.23
CA ARG A 148 -6.97 -12.31 5.35
C ARG A 148 -5.61 -11.99 5.97
N LEU A 149 -5.01 -10.85 5.61
CA LEU A 149 -3.77 -10.38 6.21
C LEU A 149 -3.95 -10.10 7.71
N LEU A 150 -4.98 -9.35 8.08
CA LEU A 150 -5.26 -9.01 9.48
C LEU A 150 -5.57 -10.25 10.31
N ALA A 151 -6.32 -11.22 9.75
CA ALA A 151 -6.57 -12.51 10.39
C ALA A 151 -5.25 -13.28 10.65
N ALA A 152 -4.37 -13.38 9.65
CA ALA A 152 -3.09 -14.07 9.78
C ALA A 152 -2.10 -13.36 10.73
N ALA A 153 -2.23 -12.03 10.86
CA ALA A 153 -1.46 -11.20 11.76
C ALA A 153 -2.03 -11.16 13.20
N THR A 154 -3.21 -11.74 13.43
CA THR A 154 -3.80 -11.82 14.76
C THR A 154 -3.27 -13.07 15.46
N PRO A 155 -2.52 -12.94 16.57
CA PRO A 155 -2.04 -14.11 17.30
C PRO A 155 -3.22 -14.83 17.96
N GLU A 156 -3.21 -16.17 17.92
CA GLU A 156 -4.14 -16.97 18.70
C GLU A 156 -3.88 -16.74 20.19
N SER A 157 -4.91 -16.35 20.94
CA SER A 157 -4.83 -16.16 22.38
C SER A 157 -5.97 -16.88 23.08
N ALA A 158 -5.62 -17.65 24.11
CA ALA A 158 -6.59 -18.32 24.97
C ALA A 158 -7.46 -17.34 25.78
N ARG A 159 -7.10 -16.04 25.84
CA ARG A 159 -7.75 -15.03 26.71
C ARG A 159 -8.72 -14.09 25.98
N GLY A 160 -9.09 -14.39 24.74
CA GLY A 160 -10.06 -13.60 23.97
C GLY A 160 -9.46 -12.87 22.78
N PRO A 161 -10.27 -12.05 22.07
CA PRO A 161 -9.89 -11.46 20.79
C PRO A 161 -8.73 -10.49 20.97
N VAL A 162 -7.61 -10.80 20.32
CA VAL A 162 -6.43 -9.93 20.27
C VAL A 162 -6.55 -8.99 19.08
N SER A 163 -6.08 -7.76 19.23
CA SER A 163 -5.94 -6.86 18.09
C SER A 163 -4.86 -7.38 17.13
N PRO A 164 -5.00 -7.18 15.80
CA PRO A 164 -3.98 -7.60 14.84
C PRO A 164 -2.62 -6.95 15.17
N ASP A 165 -1.54 -7.73 15.11
CA ASP A 165 -0.19 -7.23 15.30
C ASP A 165 0.33 -6.62 13.98
N LEU A 166 0.54 -5.31 13.99
CA LEU A 166 1.02 -4.58 12.82
C LEU A 166 2.41 -5.05 12.37
N SER A 167 3.31 -5.36 13.31
CA SER A 167 4.67 -5.80 12.97
C SER A 167 4.61 -7.13 12.23
N ARG A 168 3.78 -8.06 12.73
CA ARG A 168 3.53 -9.34 12.08
C ARG A 168 2.89 -9.18 10.70
N ALA A 169 1.94 -8.25 10.54
CA ALA A 169 1.34 -7.98 9.23
C ALA A 169 2.40 -7.50 8.22
N PHE A 170 3.31 -6.61 8.64
CA PHE A 170 4.40 -6.15 7.80
C PHE A 170 5.40 -7.27 7.47
N ASP A 171 5.76 -8.09 8.44
CA ASP A 171 6.68 -9.21 8.23
C ASP A 171 6.11 -10.22 7.24
N LEU A 172 4.81 -10.55 7.33
CA LEU A 172 4.15 -11.44 6.39
C LEU A 172 4.17 -10.88 4.96
N VAL A 173 3.86 -9.58 4.79
CA VAL A 173 3.88 -8.94 3.47
C VAL A 173 5.31 -8.84 2.90
N ALA A 174 6.28 -8.47 3.73
CA ALA A 174 7.67 -8.30 3.30
C ALA A 174 8.33 -9.65 2.94
N ARG A 175 8.08 -10.70 3.73
CA ARG A 175 8.68 -12.02 3.55
C ARG A 175 7.97 -12.81 2.45
N ASP A 176 6.65 -12.92 2.54
CA ASP A 176 5.85 -13.85 1.73
C ASP A 176 5.22 -13.15 0.51
N GLY A 177 5.39 -11.84 0.38
CA GLY A 177 4.73 -11.04 -0.66
C GLY A 177 3.23 -10.89 -0.39
N VAL A 178 2.45 -10.76 -1.45
CA VAL A 178 0.98 -10.60 -1.37
C VAL A 178 0.22 -11.70 -2.10
N ALA A 179 0.88 -12.53 -2.92
CA ALA A 179 0.20 -13.62 -3.64
C ALA A 179 -0.42 -14.66 -2.70
N TRP A 180 0.21 -14.93 -1.55
CA TRP A 180 -0.32 -15.88 -0.55
C TRP A 180 -1.68 -15.46 0.05
N LEU A 181 -2.05 -14.18 -0.10
CA LEU A 181 -3.38 -13.68 0.27
C LEU A 181 -4.47 -14.19 -0.68
N LEU A 182 -4.10 -14.71 -1.85
CA LEU A 182 -4.99 -15.33 -2.81
C LEU A 182 -4.97 -16.87 -2.66
N PRO A 183 -6.09 -17.57 -2.90
CA PRO A 183 -6.14 -19.02 -2.96
C PRO A 183 -5.41 -19.54 -4.21
N GLU A 184 -4.35 -20.31 -4.02
CA GLU A 184 -3.50 -20.85 -5.11
C GLU A 184 -4.25 -21.77 -6.09
N HIS A 185 -5.36 -22.39 -5.67
CA HIS A 185 -6.00 -23.48 -6.42
C HIS A 185 -7.42 -23.16 -6.90
N ARG A 186 -7.87 -21.91 -6.80
CA ARG A 186 -9.26 -21.56 -7.10
C ARG A 186 -9.36 -20.66 -8.33
N LEU A 187 -9.67 -21.26 -9.47
CA LEU A 187 -10.09 -20.53 -10.67
C LEU A 187 -11.50 -19.95 -10.46
N ALA A 188 -11.67 -18.67 -10.77
CA ALA A 188 -12.97 -18.01 -10.74
C ALA A 188 -13.92 -18.61 -11.79
N GLY A 189 -15.08 -19.08 -11.33
CA GLY A 189 -16.18 -19.47 -12.21
C GLY A 189 -16.93 -18.26 -12.78
N PRO A 190 -17.73 -18.44 -13.86
CA PRO A 190 -18.45 -17.33 -14.52
C PRO A 190 -19.51 -16.64 -13.62
N ALA A 191 -19.92 -17.29 -12.54
CA ALA A 191 -20.84 -16.74 -11.54
C ALA A 191 -20.22 -16.62 -10.15
N ASP A 192 -18.91 -16.86 -10.02
CA ASP A 192 -18.25 -16.79 -8.72
C ASP A 192 -18.21 -15.34 -8.23
N ARG A 193 -18.62 -15.15 -6.97
CA ARG A 193 -18.62 -13.86 -6.28
C ARG A 193 -17.52 -13.79 -5.23
N ASP A 194 -16.75 -14.85 -5.05
CA ASP A 194 -15.58 -14.82 -4.20
C ASP A 194 -14.56 -13.84 -4.80
N ALA A 195 -14.34 -12.74 -4.09
CA ALA A 195 -13.45 -11.68 -4.51
C ALA A 195 -11.98 -12.13 -4.56
N LEU A 196 -11.63 -13.24 -3.90
CA LEU A 196 -10.28 -13.81 -3.92
C LEU A 196 -10.07 -14.84 -5.03
N ALA A 197 -11.12 -15.28 -5.74
CA ALA A 197 -10.96 -16.25 -6.82
C ALA A 197 -10.04 -15.69 -7.93
N LEU A 198 -9.14 -16.54 -8.43
CA LEU A 198 -8.16 -16.14 -9.44
C LEU A 198 -8.82 -16.02 -10.80
N THR A 199 -8.56 -14.94 -11.53
CA THR A 199 -8.92 -14.86 -12.95
C THR A 199 -8.14 -15.92 -13.75
N PRO A 200 -8.56 -16.29 -14.97
CA PRO A 200 -7.84 -17.27 -15.79
C PRO A 200 -6.34 -16.97 -15.93
N LEU A 201 -5.97 -15.71 -16.17
CA LEU A 201 -4.58 -15.33 -16.35
C LEU A 201 -3.78 -15.39 -15.05
N GLU A 202 -4.38 -14.98 -13.93
CA GLU A 202 -3.78 -15.09 -12.59
C GLU A 202 -3.59 -16.55 -12.18
N TYR A 203 -4.57 -17.41 -12.45
CA TYR A 203 -4.47 -18.85 -12.18
C TYR A 203 -3.30 -19.47 -12.93
N LEU A 204 -3.20 -19.21 -14.24
CA LEU A 204 -2.07 -19.69 -15.04
C LEU A 204 -0.74 -19.08 -14.59
N THR A 205 -0.71 -17.80 -14.20
CA THR A 205 0.50 -17.16 -13.66
C THR A 205 0.92 -17.86 -12.37
N CYS A 206 0.01 -18.03 -11.42
CA CYS A 206 0.28 -18.70 -10.14
C CYS A 206 0.88 -20.09 -10.34
N ARG A 207 0.37 -20.83 -11.34
CA ARG A 207 0.82 -22.20 -11.63
C ARG A 207 2.13 -22.27 -12.41
N TYR A 208 2.26 -21.50 -13.48
CA TYR A 208 3.33 -21.67 -14.48
C TYR A 208 4.44 -20.62 -14.42
N ALA A 209 4.29 -19.54 -13.64
CA ALA A 209 5.36 -18.57 -13.49
C ALA A 209 6.58 -19.19 -12.81
N THR A 210 7.76 -18.93 -13.39
CA THR A 210 9.07 -19.38 -12.88
C THR A 210 10.04 -18.21 -12.81
N GLY A 211 11.14 -18.37 -12.05
CA GLY A 211 12.21 -17.37 -11.93
C GLY A 211 11.68 -15.98 -11.60
N VAL A 212 12.10 -14.99 -12.38
CA VAL A 212 11.70 -13.58 -12.20
C VAL A 212 10.18 -13.35 -12.27
N HIS A 213 9.46 -14.11 -13.08
CA HIS A 213 8.00 -13.99 -13.16
C HIS A 213 7.31 -14.53 -11.91
N ARG A 214 7.85 -15.59 -11.30
CA ARG A 214 7.34 -16.10 -10.02
C ARG A 214 7.52 -15.07 -8.93
N THR A 215 8.73 -14.50 -8.80
CA THR A 215 9.00 -13.44 -7.83
C THR A 215 8.08 -12.24 -8.03
N ALA A 216 7.86 -11.81 -9.29
CA ALA A 216 6.98 -10.69 -9.61
C ALA A 216 5.50 -10.99 -9.33
N TRP A 217 5.05 -12.24 -9.52
CA TRP A 217 3.73 -12.68 -9.10
C TRP A 217 3.58 -12.64 -7.58
N GLU A 218 4.54 -13.24 -6.86
CA GLU A 218 4.52 -13.32 -5.40
C GLU A 218 4.50 -11.95 -4.74
N SER A 219 5.35 -11.02 -5.21
CA SER A 219 5.47 -9.67 -4.63
C SER A 219 4.44 -8.69 -5.17
N ALA A 220 4.14 -8.70 -6.46
CA ALA A 220 3.38 -7.62 -7.08
C ALA A 220 2.04 -8.05 -7.70
N LEU A 221 1.71 -9.35 -7.66
CA LEU A 221 0.65 -9.95 -8.48
C LEU A 221 0.82 -9.65 -9.97
N ALA A 222 2.08 -9.49 -10.42
CA ALA A 222 2.37 -9.27 -11.83
C ALA A 222 2.09 -10.56 -12.62
N VAL A 223 1.15 -10.48 -13.55
CA VAL A 223 0.73 -11.63 -14.37
C VAL A 223 1.67 -11.87 -15.55
N LEU A 224 1.77 -13.13 -15.98
CA LEU A 224 2.45 -13.48 -17.22
C LEU A 224 1.74 -12.81 -18.42
N PRO A 225 2.48 -12.50 -19.51
CA PRO A 225 1.85 -12.18 -20.79
C PRO A 225 0.94 -13.32 -21.24
N VAL A 226 -0.23 -13.00 -21.82
CA VAL A 226 -1.25 -13.99 -22.23
C VAL A 226 -0.65 -15.08 -23.13
N ARG A 227 0.15 -14.68 -24.13
CA ARG A 227 0.85 -15.62 -25.03
C ARG A 227 1.78 -16.58 -24.25
N THR A 228 2.55 -16.06 -23.29
CA THR A 228 3.46 -16.86 -22.46
C THR A 228 2.70 -17.83 -21.56
N ALA A 229 1.62 -17.38 -20.92
CA ALA A 229 0.79 -18.22 -20.04
C ALA A 229 0.13 -19.38 -20.83
N VAL A 230 -0.47 -19.10 -21.99
CA VAL A 230 -1.10 -20.13 -22.82
C VAL A 230 -0.06 -21.10 -23.41
N ALA A 231 1.10 -20.60 -23.83
CA ALA A 231 2.19 -21.45 -24.31
C ALA A 231 2.73 -22.39 -23.23
N ALA A 232 2.81 -21.92 -21.97
CA ALA A 232 3.23 -22.74 -20.84
C ALA A 232 2.25 -23.90 -20.58
N VAL A 233 0.93 -23.65 -20.65
CA VAL A 233 -0.09 -24.71 -20.55
C VAL A 233 0.00 -25.69 -21.72
N HIS A 234 0.24 -25.18 -22.94
CA HIS A 234 0.38 -26.04 -24.12
C HIS A 234 1.60 -26.96 -24.05
N GLY A 235 2.70 -26.49 -23.45
CA GLY A 235 3.92 -27.27 -23.23
C GLY A 235 3.85 -28.24 -22.05
N ASP A 236 2.83 -28.12 -21.19
CA ASP A 236 2.59 -29.06 -20.09
C ASP A 236 2.01 -30.37 -20.67
N PRO A 237 2.65 -31.53 -20.48
CA PRO A 237 2.13 -32.80 -20.98
C PRO A 237 0.86 -33.27 -20.26
N GLN A 238 0.59 -32.76 -19.05
CA GLN A 238 -0.55 -33.15 -18.22
C GLN A 238 -1.13 -31.92 -17.49
N PRO A 239 -1.70 -30.94 -18.22
CA PRO A 239 -2.32 -29.80 -17.59
C PRO A 239 -3.52 -30.26 -16.77
N ASP A 240 -3.68 -29.70 -15.57
CA ASP A 240 -4.88 -29.99 -14.78
C ASP A 240 -6.13 -29.39 -15.46
N PRO A 241 -7.34 -29.89 -15.14
CA PRO A 241 -8.56 -29.41 -15.79
C PRO A 241 -8.81 -27.90 -15.65
N ASP A 242 -8.39 -27.27 -14.55
CA ASP A 242 -8.59 -25.84 -14.32
C ASP A 242 -7.57 -25.02 -15.13
N ALA A 243 -6.33 -25.48 -15.25
CA ALA A 243 -5.36 -24.90 -16.16
C ALA A 243 -5.84 -24.95 -17.62
N ALA A 244 -6.38 -26.09 -18.05
CA ALA A 244 -6.94 -26.24 -19.39
C ALA A 244 -8.15 -25.29 -19.62
N ARG A 245 -9.08 -25.21 -18.66
CA ARG A 245 -10.22 -24.29 -18.71
C ARG A 245 -9.78 -22.82 -18.74
N ALA A 246 -8.79 -22.45 -17.93
CA ALA A 246 -8.24 -21.10 -17.90
C ALA A 246 -7.59 -20.74 -19.24
N ALA A 247 -6.80 -21.63 -19.83
CA ALA A 247 -6.18 -21.42 -21.14
C ALA A 247 -7.23 -21.25 -22.24
N LEU A 248 -8.26 -22.11 -22.27
CA LEU A 248 -9.37 -22.01 -23.23
C LEU A 248 -10.11 -20.67 -23.11
N ALA A 249 -10.35 -20.19 -21.90
CA ALA A 249 -10.98 -18.90 -21.64
C ALA A 249 -10.16 -17.71 -22.18
N LEU A 250 -8.84 -17.85 -22.29
CA LEU A 250 -7.93 -16.81 -22.79
C LEU A 250 -7.73 -16.83 -24.31
N LEU A 251 -8.14 -17.90 -25.01
CA LEU A 251 -7.94 -18.00 -26.46
C LEU A 251 -8.57 -16.86 -27.28
N PRO A 252 -9.78 -16.35 -26.97
CA PRO A 252 -10.35 -15.21 -27.70
C PRO A 252 -9.48 -13.95 -27.59
N VAL A 253 -8.97 -13.67 -26.38
CA VAL A 253 -8.08 -12.53 -26.12
C VAL A 253 -6.77 -12.70 -26.88
N LEU A 254 -6.16 -13.89 -26.83
CA LEU A 254 -4.93 -14.19 -27.57
C LEU A 254 -5.11 -14.04 -29.08
N ARG A 255 -6.22 -14.51 -29.64
CA ARG A 255 -6.53 -14.35 -31.08
C ARG A 255 -6.67 -12.88 -31.48
N ALA A 256 -7.35 -12.08 -30.66
CA ALA A 256 -7.50 -10.65 -30.91
C ALA A 256 -6.15 -9.92 -30.90
N GLN A 257 -5.27 -10.24 -29.93
CA GLN A 257 -3.91 -9.69 -29.86
C GLN A 257 -3.09 -10.02 -31.11
N LEU A 258 -3.04 -11.30 -31.51
CA LEU A 258 -2.30 -11.73 -32.69
C LEU A 258 -2.84 -11.11 -33.98
N SER A 259 -4.15 -10.95 -34.10
CA SER A 259 -4.77 -10.31 -35.26
C SER A 259 -4.36 -8.83 -35.36
N ALA A 260 -4.46 -8.09 -34.25
CA ALA A 260 -4.05 -6.69 -34.20
C ALA A 260 -2.54 -6.49 -34.48
N GLU A 261 -1.69 -7.40 -34.01
CA GLU A 261 -0.26 -7.39 -34.33
C GLU A 261 0.00 -7.59 -35.83
N LEU A 262 -0.70 -8.55 -36.47
CA LEU A 262 -0.59 -8.81 -37.91
C LEU A 262 -1.07 -7.62 -38.74
N ASP A 263 -2.18 -6.99 -38.35
CA ASP A 263 -2.70 -5.79 -39.02
C ASP A 263 -1.68 -4.64 -38.95
N ALA A 264 -1.13 -4.37 -37.76
CA ALA A 264 -0.11 -3.33 -37.58
C ALA A 264 1.17 -3.60 -38.38
N ILE A 265 1.58 -4.87 -38.52
CA ILE A 265 2.69 -5.26 -39.38
C ILE A 265 2.33 -5.02 -40.86
N GLY A 266 1.12 -5.42 -41.28
CA GLY A 266 0.61 -5.21 -42.63
C GLY A 266 0.60 -3.74 -43.02
N GLU A 267 0.08 -2.87 -42.16
CA GLU A 267 0.08 -1.41 -42.36
C GLU A 267 1.49 -0.85 -42.51
N ARG A 268 2.43 -1.27 -41.65
CA ARG A 268 3.83 -0.84 -41.72
C ARG A 268 4.51 -1.27 -43.02
N LEU A 269 4.28 -2.50 -43.45
CA LEU A 269 4.83 -3.04 -44.69
C LEU A 269 4.20 -2.35 -45.91
N ALA A 270 2.90 -2.08 -45.89
CA ALA A 270 2.21 -1.33 -46.93
C ALA A 270 2.74 0.12 -47.04
N ALA A 271 2.96 0.78 -45.90
CA ALA A 271 3.56 2.13 -45.87
C ALA A 271 5.00 2.15 -46.42
N ALA A 272 5.79 1.11 -46.13
CA ALA A 272 7.13 0.97 -46.67
C ALA A 272 7.12 0.70 -48.18
N ALA A 273 6.19 -0.13 -48.68
CA ALA A 273 6.04 -0.43 -50.10
C ALA A 273 5.46 0.74 -50.92
N GLY A 274 4.59 1.55 -50.31
CA GLY A 274 3.99 2.75 -50.91
C GLY A 274 4.83 4.02 -50.75
N SER A 275 5.93 3.98 -49.98
CA SER A 275 6.88 5.09 -49.91
C SER A 275 7.65 5.18 -51.23
N PRO A 276 7.75 6.37 -51.86
CA PRO A 276 8.46 6.55 -53.12
C PRO A 276 9.98 6.48 -52.91
N ALA A 277 10.51 5.29 -52.61
CA ALA A 277 11.93 5.00 -52.65
C ALA A 277 12.33 4.67 -54.11
N GLY A 278 12.33 5.69 -54.96
CA GLY A 278 12.61 5.52 -56.38
C GLY A 278 12.44 6.76 -57.25
N ALA A 279 12.60 7.97 -56.71
CA ALA A 279 13.03 9.09 -57.55
C ALA A 279 14.57 9.06 -57.56
N PRO A 280 15.24 8.74 -58.68
CA PRO A 280 16.68 8.80 -58.73
C PRO A 280 17.09 10.25 -58.48
N ALA A 281 17.88 10.47 -57.42
CA ALA A 281 18.72 11.65 -57.30
C ALA A 281 19.82 11.58 -58.39
N ALA A 282 19.41 11.67 -59.64
CA ALA A 282 20.26 11.80 -60.81
C ALA A 282 20.13 13.24 -61.32
N ALA A 283 20.59 14.20 -60.54
CA ALA A 283 20.98 15.55 -60.99
C ALA A 283 21.44 16.42 -59.81
N ALA A 284 22.52 16.07 -59.12
CA ALA A 284 23.33 17.08 -58.44
C ALA A 284 24.77 16.60 -58.24
N ALA A 285 25.64 17.15 -59.08
CA ALA A 285 27.05 17.39 -58.82
C ALA A 285 27.97 16.17 -58.63
N VAL A 286 28.47 15.72 -59.77
CA VAL A 286 29.88 15.34 -59.94
C VAL A 286 30.77 16.47 -59.38
N GLU A 287 31.52 16.20 -58.31
CA GLU A 287 32.77 16.91 -58.03
C GLU A 287 33.86 15.86 -57.68
N PRO A 288 35.06 15.96 -58.27
CA PRO A 288 35.98 14.84 -58.34
C PRO A 288 36.88 14.73 -57.11
N LEU A 289 37.02 13.49 -56.65
CA LEU A 289 38.28 12.81 -56.32
C LEU A 289 39.47 13.72 -55.88
N LEU A 290 39.71 13.80 -54.57
CA LEU A 290 41.05 13.96 -54.01
C LEU A 290 41.25 12.95 -52.87
N GLU A 291 42.29 12.15 -53.05
CA GLU A 291 42.74 11.02 -52.24
C GLU A 291 43.37 11.43 -50.88
N PRO A 292 43.69 10.46 -49.98
CA PRO A 292 43.53 10.57 -48.53
C PRO A 292 44.83 10.87 -47.77
N PRO A 293 44.76 10.92 -46.42
CA PRO A 293 45.80 10.30 -45.62
C PRO A 293 45.25 9.24 -44.67
N VAL A 294 45.88 8.08 -44.78
CA VAL A 294 46.16 7.09 -43.75
C VAL A 294 46.56 7.72 -42.41
N ASP A 295 45.91 7.29 -41.31
CA ASP A 295 46.51 6.98 -39.99
C ASP A 295 45.36 6.53 -39.07
N ALA A 296 45.26 5.25 -38.72
CA ALA A 296 46.01 4.54 -37.67
C ALA A 296 45.35 4.67 -36.29
N LEU A 297 45.37 3.54 -35.55
CA LEU A 297 44.92 3.29 -34.17
C LEU A 297 43.42 2.93 -34.07
N ALA A 298 42.98 1.66 -34.11
CA ALA A 298 43.46 0.48 -33.40
C ALA A 298 43.55 0.67 -31.88
N GLU A 299 42.40 0.59 -31.18
CA GLU A 299 42.36 0.09 -29.80
C GLU A 299 41.26 -0.97 -29.65
N PRO A 300 41.62 -2.22 -29.33
CA PRO A 300 40.69 -3.21 -28.83
C PRO A 300 40.70 -3.16 -27.29
N LEU A 301 39.66 -2.59 -26.68
CA LEU A 301 39.44 -2.82 -25.25
C LEU A 301 38.69 -4.14 -25.08
N ALA A 302 39.48 -5.21 -25.08
CA ALA A 302 39.14 -6.47 -24.45
C ALA A 302 39.20 -6.27 -22.93
N GLU A 303 38.05 -6.27 -22.25
CA GLU A 303 38.03 -6.49 -20.81
C GLU A 303 38.07 -8.01 -20.52
N PRO A 304 39.03 -8.48 -19.71
CA PRO A 304 39.19 -9.90 -19.43
C PRO A 304 38.16 -10.39 -18.41
N LEU A 305 37.52 -11.50 -18.76
CA LEU A 305 36.91 -12.46 -17.84
C LEU A 305 38.01 -13.11 -16.97
N ALA A 306 38.02 -12.83 -15.67
CA ALA A 306 38.57 -13.66 -14.57
C ALA A 306 38.19 -12.94 -13.25
N ASP A 307 37.71 -13.56 -12.17
CA ASP A 307 37.96 -14.92 -11.68
C ASP A 307 36.82 -15.39 -10.75
N PRO A 308 36.57 -16.70 -10.63
CA PRO A 308 35.64 -17.29 -9.67
C PRO A 308 36.34 -17.48 -8.31
N LEU A 309 35.96 -16.70 -7.30
CA LEU A 309 36.33 -17.04 -5.93
C LEU A 309 35.50 -18.22 -5.44
N THR A 310 36.14 -19.37 -5.57
CA THR A 310 35.90 -20.63 -4.90
C THR A 310 36.20 -20.43 -3.42
N GLU A 311 35.20 -20.42 -2.54
CA GLU A 311 35.45 -20.63 -1.11
C GLU A 311 35.25 -22.11 -0.76
N PRO A 312 36.23 -22.74 -0.08
CA PRO A 312 36.19 -24.15 0.27
C PRO A 312 35.28 -24.41 1.47
N LEU A 313 34.59 -25.56 1.36
CA LEU A 313 33.99 -26.31 2.46
C LEU A 313 34.88 -26.27 3.72
N THR A 314 34.39 -25.64 4.79
CA THR A 314 34.90 -25.92 6.13
C THR A 314 33.96 -26.93 6.80
N GLU A 315 34.46 -28.16 6.81
CA GLU A 315 33.95 -29.33 7.49
C GLU A 315 33.96 -29.15 9.02
N ALA A 316 33.04 -29.85 9.69
CA ALA A 316 32.77 -29.84 11.13
C ALA A 316 33.98 -30.24 12.00
N PRO A 317 33.85 -30.15 13.34
CA PRO A 317 33.51 -31.41 14.01
C PRO A 317 32.51 -31.29 15.17
N ALA A 318 31.99 -32.48 15.46
CA ALA A 318 31.06 -32.83 16.51
C ALA A 318 31.58 -32.63 17.95
N ALA A 319 30.61 -32.77 18.85
CA ALA A 319 30.70 -33.26 20.23
C ALA A 319 30.83 -32.21 21.35
N ALA A 320 29.74 -32.08 22.13
CA ALA A 320 29.82 -32.27 23.58
C ALA A 320 28.43 -32.64 24.13
N ARG A 321 28.38 -33.86 24.68
CA ARG A 321 27.53 -34.42 25.76
C ARG A 321 26.39 -33.58 26.33
#